data_AF-A0A6P0DRF4-F1
#
_entry.id   AF-A0A6P0DRF4-F1
#
_cell.length_a   1.000
_cell.length_b   1.000
_cell.length_c   1.000
_cell.angle_alpha   90.00
_cell.angle_beta   90.00
_cell.angle_gamma   90.00
#
_symmetry.space_group_name_H-M   'P 1'
#
loop_
_entity.id
_entity.type
_entity.pdbx_description
1 polymer ?
#
loop_
_entity_poly.entity_id
_entity_poly.type
_entity_poly.pdbx_seq_one_letter_code
_entity_poly.pdbx_strand_id
1 'polypeptide(L)'
;MRIAVGGIHTECSTYNPVLNEEKDFRVLRGEALLAAPYFAFLRDYDAEFLPTIHARAIAGGPVSRATYEAFKGEFLERLKPLLPLDGLYLAMHGAVYVEGMEDAEGDWISAARALVGKDCTVSASYD
;
A
#
# COMPACT_ATOMS: atom_id res chain seq x y z
N MET A 1 8.58 0.21 -19.24
CA MET A 1 7.23 0.38 -18.65
C MET A 1 7.34 1.21 -17.38
N ARG A 2 6.38 2.08 -17.10
CA ARG A 2 6.31 2.89 -15.87
C ARG A 2 5.36 2.21 -14.88
N ILE A 3 5.90 1.70 -13.78
CA ILE A 3 5.14 0.92 -12.79
C ILE A 3 5.24 1.62 -11.43
N ALA A 4 4.11 2.10 -10.90
CA ALA A 4 4.11 2.60 -9.54
C ALA A 4 4.07 1.44 -8.52
N VAL A 5 4.72 1.62 -7.38
CA VAL A 5 4.73 0.62 -6.28
C VAL A 5 4.34 1.25 -4.95
N GLY A 6 3.50 0.56 -4.18
CA GLY A 6 3.12 0.94 -2.83
C GLY A 6 2.17 -0.05 -2.17
N GLY A 7 1.67 0.27 -0.98
CA GLY A 7 0.65 -0.53 -0.31
C GLY A 7 0.65 -0.41 1.21
N ILE A 8 -0.17 -1.24 1.85
CA ILE A 8 -0.25 -1.40 3.30
C ILE A 8 -0.20 -2.89 3.62
N HIS A 9 0.63 -3.26 4.59
CA HIS A 9 0.91 -4.65 4.90
C HIS A 9 0.90 -4.87 6.42
N THR A 10 -0.18 -5.46 6.92
CA THR A 10 -0.31 -5.89 8.32
C THR A 10 -1.38 -6.98 8.44
N GLU A 11 -1.21 -7.87 9.41
CA GLU A 11 -2.22 -8.85 9.80
C GLU A 11 -3.00 -8.35 11.02
N CYS A 12 -4.32 -8.53 11.01
CA CYS A 12 -5.17 -8.17 12.13
C CYS A 12 -5.82 -9.39 12.80
N SER A 13 -5.73 -9.43 14.13
CA SER A 13 -6.65 -10.17 14.99
C SER A 13 -7.69 -9.23 15.57
N THR A 14 -8.96 -9.41 15.20
CA THR A 14 -10.08 -8.58 15.69
C THR A 14 -10.40 -8.77 17.18
N TYR A 15 -9.80 -9.79 17.82
CA TYR A 15 -9.89 -10.00 19.28
C TYR A 15 -8.87 -9.16 20.07
N ASN A 16 -7.88 -8.56 19.41
CA ASN A 16 -6.95 -7.67 20.07
C ASN A 16 -7.56 -6.26 20.15
N PRO A 17 -7.81 -5.71 21.36
CA PRO A 17 -8.48 -4.42 21.52
C PRO A 17 -7.56 -3.22 21.25
N VAL A 18 -6.25 -3.45 21.04
CA VAL A 18 -5.29 -2.38 20.84
C VAL A 18 -5.25 -2.02 19.35
N LEU A 19 -5.64 -0.79 19.04
CA LEU A 19 -5.53 -0.26 17.69
C LEU A 19 -4.07 -0.03 17.30
N ASN A 20 -3.72 -0.41 16.09
CA ASN A 20 -2.49 0.03 15.44
C ASN A 20 -2.65 1.49 14.96
N GLU A 21 -1.73 2.33 15.38
CA GLU A 21 -1.60 3.73 14.98
C GLU A 21 -0.35 3.92 14.11
N GLU A 22 -0.18 5.09 13.50
CA GLU A 22 0.97 5.37 12.61
C GLU A 22 2.33 4.98 13.22
N LYS A 23 2.53 5.20 14.53
CA LYS A 23 3.76 4.88 15.25
C LYS A 23 4.12 3.38 15.23
N ASP A 24 3.14 2.52 15.02
CA ASP A 24 3.30 1.07 15.02
C ASP A 24 3.73 0.55 13.63
N PHE A 25 3.69 1.43 12.61
CA PHE A 25 4.10 1.12 11.26
C PHE A 25 5.53 1.60 10.96
N ARG A 26 6.29 0.73 10.30
CA ARG A 26 7.43 1.15 9.51
C ARG A 26 6.94 1.62 8.14
N VAL A 27 7.02 2.92 7.89
CA VAL A 27 6.60 3.53 6.62
C VAL A 27 7.81 3.86 5.76
N LEU A 28 7.88 3.26 4.56
CA LEU A 28 8.86 3.61 3.54
C LEU A 28 8.25 4.53 2.49
N ARG A 29 9.04 5.48 2.00
CA ARG A 29 8.61 6.52 1.06
C ARG A 29 9.70 6.77 0.02
N GLY A 30 9.32 7.06 -1.21
CA GLY A 30 10.27 7.44 -2.27
C GLY A 30 11.38 6.40 -2.46
N GLU A 31 12.61 6.85 -2.72
CA GLU A 31 13.77 5.97 -2.94
C GLU A 31 14.04 4.98 -1.80
N ALA A 32 13.69 5.32 -0.55
CA ALA A 32 13.85 4.41 0.58
C ALA A 32 13.01 3.12 0.42
N LEU A 33 11.89 3.20 -0.29
CA LEU A 33 11.06 2.04 -0.63
C LEU A 33 11.83 1.12 -1.60
N LEU A 34 12.36 1.64 -2.71
CA LEU A 34 13.10 0.85 -3.70
C LEU A 34 14.44 0.30 -3.17
N ALA A 35 15.04 1.03 -2.23
CA ALA A 35 16.27 0.61 -1.57
C ALA A 35 16.04 -0.51 -0.54
N ALA A 36 14.80 -0.74 -0.09
CA ALA A 36 14.50 -1.72 0.94
C ALA A 36 14.77 -3.15 0.46
N PRO A 37 15.36 -4.02 1.31
CA PRO A 37 15.68 -5.40 0.91
C PRO A 37 14.49 -6.18 0.34
N TYR A 38 13.29 -5.98 0.86
CA TYR A 38 12.09 -6.69 0.41
C TYR A 38 11.50 -6.17 -0.91
N PHE A 39 11.97 -5.02 -1.41
CA PHE A 39 11.65 -4.50 -2.75
C PHE A 39 12.86 -4.55 -3.71
N ALA A 40 14.01 -5.08 -3.26
CA ALA A 40 15.22 -5.11 -4.08
C ALA A 40 15.04 -5.92 -5.38
N PHE A 41 14.15 -6.92 -5.37
CA PHE A 41 13.81 -7.75 -6.52
C PHE A 41 13.26 -6.95 -7.72
N LEU A 42 12.70 -5.76 -7.49
CA LEU A 42 12.20 -4.91 -8.58
C LEU A 42 13.33 -4.52 -9.55
N ARG A 43 14.59 -4.49 -9.09
CA ARG A 43 15.75 -4.16 -9.92
C ARG A 43 16.09 -5.24 -10.96
N ASP A 44 15.53 -6.44 -10.80
CA ASP A 44 15.78 -7.57 -11.69
C ASP A 44 14.93 -7.51 -12.96
N TYR A 45 14.04 -6.52 -13.08
CA TYR A 45 13.12 -6.33 -14.19
C TYR A 45 13.42 -5.05 -14.98
N ASP A 46 13.24 -5.12 -16.30
CA ASP A 46 13.40 -3.98 -17.22
C ASP A 46 12.14 -3.07 -17.22
N ALA A 47 11.92 -2.40 -16.08
CA ALA A 47 10.85 -1.42 -15.89
C ALA A 47 11.31 -0.26 -15.00
N GLU A 48 10.72 0.92 -15.20
CA GLU A 48 10.89 2.07 -14.33
C GLU A 48 9.91 1.95 -13.17
N PHE A 49 10.43 1.61 -11.99
CA PHE A 49 9.63 1.54 -10.77
C PHE A 49 9.57 2.89 -10.08
N LEU A 50 8.34 3.37 -9.85
CA LEU A 50 8.05 4.69 -9.29
C LEU A 50 7.47 4.54 -7.87
N PRO A 51 8.22 4.86 -6.81
CA PRO A 51 7.81 4.57 -5.45
C PRO A 51 6.77 5.57 -4.93
N THR A 52 5.78 5.06 -4.19
CA THR A 52 4.81 5.87 -3.43
C THR A 52 5.10 5.76 -1.93
N ILE A 53 4.25 5.03 -1.19
CA ILE A 53 4.48 4.61 0.19
C ILE A 53 4.27 3.11 0.33
N HIS A 54 4.96 2.50 1.29
CA HIS A 54 4.62 1.18 1.80
C HIS A 54 4.64 1.21 3.33
N ALA A 55 3.48 1.01 3.95
CA ALA A 55 3.31 1.00 5.40
C ALA A 55 3.23 -0.45 5.89
N ARG A 56 4.17 -0.87 6.73
CA ARG A 56 4.21 -2.23 7.28
C ARG A 56 4.23 -2.24 8.80
N ALA A 57 3.35 -3.02 9.41
CA ALA A 57 3.37 -3.33 10.84
C ALA A 57 3.52 -4.84 11.05
N ILE A 58 3.79 -5.23 12.30
CA ILE A 58 3.67 -6.64 12.72
C ILE A 58 2.19 -6.99 12.96
N ALA A 59 1.88 -8.27 13.06
CA ALA A 59 0.54 -8.73 13.40
C ALA A 59 0.06 -8.12 14.72
N GLY A 60 -1.17 -7.60 14.75
CA GLY A 60 -1.71 -6.87 15.89
C GLY A 60 -3.23 -6.76 15.87
N GLY A 61 -3.76 -5.74 16.55
CA GLY A 61 -5.18 -5.42 16.49
C GLY A 61 -5.54 -4.59 15.26
N PRO A 62 -6.81 -4.13 15.17
CA PRO A 62 -7.29 -3.34 14.04
C PRO A 62 -6.43 -2.10 13.79
N VAL A 63 -6.27 -1.71 12.53
CA VAL A 63 -5.71 -0.40 12.20
C VAL A 63 -6.75 0.66 12.55
N SER A 64 -6.34 1.71 13.27
CA SER A 64 -7.22 2.85 13.50
C SER A 64 -7.64 3.49 12.18
N ARG A 65 -8.91 3.88 12.06
CA ARG A 65 -9.44 4.50 10.83
C ARG A 65 -8.65 5.73 10.40
N ALA A 66 -8.26 6.58 11.36
CA ALA A 66 -7.46 7.78 11.08
C ALA A 66 -6.10 7.44 10.46
N THR A 67 -5.41 6.41 10.96
CA THR A 67 -4.12 5.96 10.41
C THR A 67 -4.29 5.40 9.00
N TYR A 68 -5.31 4.57 8.79
CA TYR A 68 -5.62 4.04 7.47
C TYR A 68 -5.92 5.16 6.45
N GLU A 69 -6.77 6.12 6.81
CA GLU A 69 -7.15 7.23 5.93
C GLU A 69 -5.94 8.14 5.63
N ALA A 70 -5.06 8.36 6.60
CA ALA A 70 -3.82 9.11 6.39
C ALA A 70 -2.89 8.40 5.40
N PHE A 71 -2.66 7.09 5.56
CA PHE A 71 -1.83 6.32 4.62
C PHE A 71 -2.46 6.22 3.23
N LYS A 72 -3.77 5.95 3.12
CA LYS A 72 -4.46 5.91 1.82
C LYS A 72 -4.39 7.27 1.12
N GLY A 73 -4.60 8.35 1.87
CA GLY A 73 -4.47 9.72 1.38
C GLY A 73 -3.08 9.98 0.82
N GLU A 74 -2.03 9.73 1.62
CA GLU A 74 -0.65 9.93 1.20
C GLU A 74 -0.28 9.07 -0.03
N PHE A 75 -0.73 7.81 -0.05
CA PHE A 75 -0.54 6.92 -1.21
C PHE A 75 -1.13 7.52 -2.49
N LEU A 76 -2.39 7.98 -2.45
CA LEU A 76 -3.05 8.56 -3.61
C LEU A 76 -2.43 9.90 -4.04
N GLU A 77 -2.03 10.75 -3.09
CA GLU A 77 -1.34 12.01 -3.34
C GLU A 77 0.00 11.80 -4.06
N ARG A 78 0.76 10.78 -3.66
CA ARG A 78 2.02 10.41 -4.32
C ARG A 78 1.81 9.69 -5.64
N LEU A 79 0.73 8.93 -5.80
CA LEU A 79 0.42 8.21 -7.03
C LEU A 79 0.02 9.15 -8.17
N LYS A 80 -0.78 10.18 -7.85
CA LYS A 80 -1.34 11.14 -8.82
C LYS A 80 -0.30 11.79 -9.75
N PRO A 81 0.83 12.34 -9.29
CA PRO A 81 1.83 12.97 -10.17
C PRO A 81 2.61 11.96 -11.03
N LEU A 82 2.52 10.66 -10.78
CA LEU A 82 3.22 9.62 -11.54
C LEU A 82 2.52 9.27 -12.86
N LEU A 83 1.23 9.62 -12.98
CA LEU A 83 0.42 9.32 -14.16
C LEU A 83 0.96 9.97 -15.44
N PRO A 84 0.77 9.36 -16.63
CA PRO A 84 0.13 8.05 -16.85
C PRO A 84 1.07 6.88 -16.53
N LEU A 85 0.49 5.75 -16.08
CA LEU A 85 1.23 4.54 -15.70
C LEU A 85 0.85 3.37 -16.60
N ASP A 86 1.82 2.50 -16.89
CA ASP A 86 1.55 1.21 -17.55
C ASP A 86 1.07 0.16 -16.52
N GLY A 87 1.56 0.28 -15.28
CA GLY A 87 1.20 -0.61 -14.19
C GLY A 87 1.18 0.05 -12.81
N LEU A 88 0.43 -0.56 -11.91
CA LEU A 88 0.44 -0.30 -10.48
C LEU A 88 0.59 -1.64 -9.75
N TYR A 89 1.67 -1.77 -8.97
CA TYR A 89 1.94 -2.90 -8.13
C TYR A 89 1.63 -2.56 -6.66
N LEU A 90 0.66 -3.26 -6.08
CA LEU A 90 0.22 -3.12 -4.70
C LEU A 90 0.79 -4.28 -3.86
N ALA A 91 1.78 -3.96 -3.01
CA ALA A 91 2.29 -4.90 -2.02
C ALA A 91 1.39 -4.83 -0.77
N MET A 92 0.46 -5.77 -0.68
CA MET A 92 -0.59 -5.82 0.34
C MET A 92 -0.38 -7.04 1.26
N HIS A 93 -1.22 -7.22 2.29
CA HIS A 93 -1.17 -8.43 3.13
C HIS A 93 -2.33 -9.38 2.85
N GLY A 94 -3.56 -8.88 2.72
CA GLY A 94 -4.77 -9.68 2.52
C GLY A 94 -5.58 -9.93 3.80
N ALA A 95 -5.05 -9.52 4.96
CA ALA A 95 -5.70 -9.64 6.26
C ALA A 95 -5.71 -8.30 7.02
N VAL A 96 -5.68 -7.18 6.28
CA VAL A 96 -5.77 -5.85 6.90
C VAL A 96 -7.22 -5.60 7.32
N TYR A 97 -7.43 -5.37 8.61
CA TYR A 97 -8.72 -4.92 9.13
C TYR A 97 -8.57 -3.53 9.76
N VAL A 98 -9.47 -2.64 9.39
CA VAL A 98 -9.53 -1.25 9.87
C VAL A 98 -10.79 -1.09 10.71
N GLU A 99 -10.67 -0.36 11.81
CA GLU A 99 -11.79 -0.09 12.70
C GLU A 99 -13.01 0.49 11.94
N GLY A 100 -14.14 -0.22 12.02
CA GLY A 100 -15.39 0.18 11.38
C GLY A 100 -15.35 0.09 9.85
N MET A 101 -14.48 -0.75 9.27
CA MET A 101 -14.48 -1.10 7.85
C MET A 101 -14.76 -2.57 7.64
N GLU A 102 -15.43 -2.88 6.53
CA GLU A 102 -15.71 -4.26 6.12
C GLU A 102 -14.60 -4.80 5.21
N ASP A 103 -14.12 -3.99 4.27
CA ASP A 103 -13.05 -4.33 3.33
C ASP A 103 -12.13 -3.12 3.09
N ALA A 104 -11.04 -3.05 3.85
CA ALA A 104 -10.07 -1.97 3.73
C ALA A 104 -9.22 -2.10 2.46
N GLU A 105 -8.83 -3.31 2.07
CA GLU A 105 -7.96 -3.52 0.92
C GLU A 105 -8.73 -3.31 -0.40
N GLY A 106 -10.00 -3.71 -0.45
CA GLY A 106 -10.91 -3.39 -1.55
C GLY A 106 -11.14 -1.88 -1.71
N ASP A 107 -11.31 -1.12 -0.62
CA ASP A 107 -11.39 0.34 -0.66
C ASP A 107 -10.10 0.97 -1.19
N TRP A 108 -8.93 0.51 -0.72
CA TRP A 108 -7.63 0.98 -1.23
C TRP A 108 -7.46 0.72 -2.72
N ILE A 109 -7.71 -0.52 -3.16
CA ILE A 109 -7.57 -0.95 -4.56
C ILE A 109 -8.55 -0.20 -5.46
N SER A 110 -9.80 -0.02 -5.01
CA SER A 110 -10.83 0.70 -5.77
C SER A 110 -10.47 2.18 -5.95
N ALA A 111 -9.98 2.83 -4.90
CA ALA A 111 -9.51 4.21 -4.98
C ALA A 111 -8.29 4.35 -5.91
N ALA A 112 -7.34 3.42 -5.83
CA ALA A 112 -6.19 3.38 -6.72
C ALA A 112 -6.61 3.17 -8.18
N ARG A 113 -7.51 2.22 -8.45
CA ARG A 113 -8.08 1.94 -9.78
C ARG A 113 -8.77 3.17 -10.37
N ALA A 114 -9.57 3.87 -9.56
CA ALA A 114 -10.23 5.09 -10.00
C ALA A 114 -9.23 6.18 -10.44
N LEU A 115 -8.09 6.27 -9.76
CA LEU A 115 -7.04 7.26 -10.06
C LEU A 115 -6.19 6.88 -11.28
N VAL A 116 -5.75 5.62 -11.40
CA VAL A 116 -4.86 5.18 -12.49
C VAL A 116 -5.58 4.90 -13.81
N GLY A 117 -6.92 4.82 -13.78
CA GLY A 117 -7.75 4.55 -14.96
C GLY A 117 -7.77 3.08 -15.36
N LYS A 118 -8.57 2.76 -16.38
CA LYS A 118 -8.83 1.37 -16.83
C LYS A 118 -7.69 0.73 -17.62
N ASP A 119 -6.85 1.56 -18.25
CA ASP A 119 -5.81 1.10 -19.17
C ASP A 119 -4.51 0.70 -18.43
N CYS A 120 -4.33 1.18 -17.20
CA CYS A 120 -3.24 0.78 -16.31
C CYS A 120 -3.49 -0.63 -15.74
N THR A 121 -2.51 -1.53 -15.82
CA THR A 121 -2.63 -2.86 -15.18
C THR A 121 -2.45 -2.71 -13.67
N VAL A 122 -3.43 -3.14 -12.86
CA VAL A 122 -3.30 -3.15 -11.40
C VAL A 122 -3.08 -4.59 -10.96
N SER A 123 -1.97 -4.83 -10.26
CA SER A 123 -1.59 -6.12 -9.69
C SER A 123 -1.40 -5.94 -8.19
N ALA A 124 -1.84 -6.94 -7.42
CA ALA A 124 -1.58 -7.01 -5.99
C ALA A 124 -0.90 -8.34 -5.66
N SER A 125 0.07 -8.30 -4.74
CA SER A 125 0.59 -9.50 -4.08
C SER A 125 0.06 -9.54 -2.65
N TYR A 126 -0.34 -10.73 -2.20
CA TYR A 126 -0.80 -11.04 -0.86
C TYR A 126 0.11 -12.11 -0.23
N ASP A 127 -0.01 -12.30 1.08
CA ASP A 127 0.62 -13.42 1.81
C ASP A 127 0.00 -14.78 1.42
#